data_AF-A0A941AZ07-F1
#
_entry.id   AF-A0A941AZ07-F1
#
_cell.length_a   1.000
_cell.length_b   1.000
_cell.length_c   1.000
_cell.angle_alpha   90.00
_cell.angle_beta   90.00
_cell.angle_gamma   90.00
#
_symmetry.space_group_name_H-M   'P 1'
#
loop_
_entity.id
_entity.type
_entity.pdbx_description
1 polymer ?
#
loop_
_entity_poly.entity_id
_entity_poly.type
_entity_poly.pdbx_seq_one_letter_code
_entity_poly.pdbx_strand_id
1 'polypeptide(L)'
;MTDAAIRDKVLELFKKERSKPDSEFDESHFLDFLTYPAHSRDTIKNSFLGVRKYYRFMGKLELEFAICFTPYDLDKYYSVNSMTKKIQERIEKKLGNLLVLKERNEEKDKYFIEILLIIILIVIYIVLEIHLVSIVLSLLFGITICWILHNKIHHRVHNYRLRMKILEKEQYK
;
A
#
# COMPACT_ATOMS: atom_id res chain seq x y z
N MET A 1 19.10 -8.46 12.57
CA MET A 1 19.00 -7.07 13.10
C MET A 1 18.48 -7.16 14.51
N THR A 2 19.00 -6.34 15.42
CA THR A 2 18.47 -6.22 16.78
C THR A 2 17.17 -5.39 16.78
N ASP A 3 16.33 -5.55 17.81
CA ASP A 3 15.06 -4.82 17.97
C ASP A 3 15.29 -3.30 17.95
N ALA A 4 16.33 -2.81 18.62
CA ALA A 4 16.74 -1.40 18.60
C ALA A 4 17.05 -0.89 17.18
N ALA A 5 17.80 -1.67 16.38
CA ALA A 5 18.13 -1.28 15.02
C ALA A 5 16.90 -1.26 14.09
N ILE A 6 15.92 -2.15 14.32
CA ILE A 6 14.65 -2.15 13.59
C ILE A 6 13.87 -0.88 13.97
N ARG A 7 13.75 -0.59 15.27
CA ARG A 7 13.03 0.58 15.77
C ARG A 7 13.58 1.88 15.19
N ASP A 8 14.90 2.07 15.25
CA ASP A 8 15.54 3.28 14.72
C ASP A 8 15.30 3.43 13.22
N LYS A 9 15.35 2.32 12.48
CA LYS A 9 15.10 2.34 11.03
C LYS A 9 13.63 2.63 10.70
N VAL A 10 12.68 2.12 11.50
CA VAL A 10 11.26 2.47 11.39
C VAL A 10 11.06 3.97 11.61
N LEU A 11 11.67 4.54 12.65
CA LEU A 11 11.56 5.97 12.95
C LEU A 11 12.23 6.84 11.87
N GLU A 12 13.37 6.42 11.33
CA GLU A 12 14.03 7.09 10.20
C GLU A 12 13.11 7.16 8.97
N LEU A 13 12.52 6.02 8.59
CA LEU A 13 11.58 5.94 7.46
C LEU A 13 10.30 6.74 7.73
N PHE A 14 9.82 6.69 8.98
CA PHE A 14 8.65 7.45 9.40
C PHE A 14 8.90 8.94 9.22
N LYS A 15 9.98 9.49 9.78
CA LYS A 15 10.33 10.91 9.63
C LYS A 15 10.44 11.34 8.17
N LYS A 16 11.01 10.50 7.30
CA LYS A 16 11.12 10.75 5.85
C LYS A 16 9.76 10.80 5.13
N GLU A 17 8.77 10.03 5.59
CA GLU A 17 7.45 9.95 4.94
C GLU A 17 6.41 10.90 5.53
N ARG A 18 6.63 11.40 6.75
CA ARG A 18 5.76 12.40 7.36
C ARG A 18 5.67 13.66 6.54
N SER A 19 4.52 14.32 6.63
CA SER A 19 4.30 15.61 6.00
C SER A 19 5.04 16.74 6.72
N LYS A 20 5.25 16.61 8.04
CA LYS A 20 6.16 17.43 8.84
C LYS A 20 7.16 16.52 9.56
N PRO A 21 8.41 16.43 9.09
CA PRO A 21 9.42 15.52 9.67
C PRO A 21 9.79 15.82 11.13
N ASP A 22 9.90 17.11 11.47
CA ASP A 22 10.45 17.57 12.75
C ASP A 22 9.39 17.90 13.81
N SER A 23 8.09 17.77 13.48
CA SER A 23 7.04 17.98 14.47
C SER A 23 7.00 16.84 15.48
N GLU A 24 6.65 17.15 16.73
CA GLU A 24 6.40 16.14 17.75
C GLU A 24 5.32 15.14 17.30
N PHE A 25 5.36 13.94 17.87
CA PHE A 25 4.38 12.87 17.64
C PHE A 25 4.33 11.96 18.85
N ASP A 26 3.21 11.26 19.01
CA ASP A 26 3.06 10.22 20.01
C ASP A 26 3.44 8.85 19.40
N GLU A 27 4.39 8.16 20.01
CA GLU A 27 4.82 6.82 19.60
C GLU A 27 3.72 5.77 19.69
N SER A 28 2.71 5.98 20.55
CA SER A 28 1.61 5.04 20.77
C SER A 28 0.68 4.91 19.55
N HIS A 29 0.58 5.95 18.73
CA HIS A 29 -0.26 6.01 17.52
C HIS A 29 0.43 6.81 16.39
N PHE A 30 1.75 6.61 16.25
CA PHE A 30 2.61 7.41 15.37
C PHE A 30 2.16 7.45 13.90
N LEU A 31 1.43 6.42 13.44
CA LEU A 31 0.90 6.36 12.08
C LEU A 31 -0.03 7.54 11.76
N ASP A 32 -0.83 8.02 12.72
CA ASP A 32 -1.73 9.16 12.52
C ASP A 32 -1.00 10.49 12.25
N PHE A 33 0.30 10.53 12.55
CA PHE A 33 1.18 11.67 12.33
C PHE A 33 1.94 11.62 11.00
N LEU A 34 1.64 10.65 10.11
CA LEU A 34 2.15 10.63 8.73
C LEU A 34 1.63 11.82 7.90
N THR A 35 0.45 12.31 8.23
CA THR A 35 -0.21 13.46 7.59
C THR A 35 -0.05 14.74 8.41
N TYR A 36 -0.33 15.87 7.76
CA TYR A 36 -0.49 17.14 8.45
C TYR A 36 -1.77 17.85 7.95
N PRO A 37 -2.67 18.30 8.85
CA PRO A 37 -2.67 18.07 10.30
C PRO A 37 -2.69 16.57 10.66
N ALA A 38 -2.23 16.25 11.88
CA ALA A 38 -2.27 14.87 12.36
C ALA A 38 -3.73 14.43 12.52
N HIS A 39 -3.99 13.16 12.24
CA HIS A 39 -5.31 12.58 12.46
C HIS A 39 -5.54 12.33 13.96
N SER A 40 -6.82 12.23 14.35
CA SER A 40 -7.17 11.67 15.66
C SER A 40 -6.68 10.21 15.76
N ARG A 41 -6.54 9.72 16.99
CA ARG A 41 -6.04 8.37 17.26
C ARG A 41 -6.77 7.29 16.46
N ASP A 42 -6.00 6.48 15.76
CA ASP A 42 -6.43 5.34 14.95
C ASP A 42 -7.43 5.72 13.84
N THR A 43 -7.23 6.88 13.21
CA THR A 43 -8.13 7.40 12.16
C THR A 43 -7.45 7.80 10.86
N ILE A 44 -6.15 7.57 10.69
CA ILE A 44 -5.47 7.87 9.42
C ILE A 44 -6.15 7.23 8.19
N LYS A 45 -6.81 6.08 8.35
CA LYS A 45 -7.48 5.39 7.24
C LYS A 45 -8.85 5.97 6.89
N ASN A 46 -9.34 6.96 7.65
CA ASN A 46 -10.63 7.62 7.40
C ASN A 46 -10.54 8.71 6.33
N SER A 47 -9.36 8.96 5.76
CA SER A 47 -9.17 9.94 4.67
C SER A 47 -8.40 9.34 3.50
N PHE A 48 -8.74 9.74 2.27
CA PHE A 48 -8.01 9.29 1.08
C PHE A 48 -6.51 9.60 1.14
N LEU A 49 -6.16 10.79 1.64
CA LEU A 49 -4.77 11.21 1.80
C LEU A 49 -4.04 10.35 2.84
N GLY A 50 -4.69 10.11 3.98
CA GLY A 50 -4.15 9.30 5.07
C GLY A 50 -3.96 7.85 4.65
N VAL A 51 -4.97 7.23 4.02
CA VAL A 51 -4.87 5.89 3.42
C VAL A 51 -3.68 5.78 2.48
N ARG A 52 -3.51 6.76 1.57
CA ARG A 52 -2.40 6.77 0.61
C ARG A 52 -1.04 6.88 1.32
N LYS A 53 -0.91 7.76 2.31
CA LYS A 53 0.32 7.92 3.10
C LYS A 53 0.63 6.67 3.91
N TYR A 54 -0.37 6.07 4.54
CA TYR A 54 -0.28 4.84 5.30
C TYR A 54 0.25 3.69 4.44
N TYR A 55 -0.40 3.37 3.31
CA TYR A 55 0.04 2.26 2.45
C TYR A 55 1.40 2.51 1.81
N ARG A 56 1.73 3.76 1.50
CA ARG A 56 3.07 4.12 1.02
C ARG A 56 4.13 3.88 2.08
N PHE A 57 3.88 4.27 3.32
CA PHE A 57 4.79 4.01 4.44
C PHE A 57 4.96 2.51 4.69
N MET A 58 3.85 1.76 4.73
CA MET A 58 3.88 0.31 4.88
C MET A 58 4.66 -0.38 3.76
N GLY A 59 4.47 0.04 2.50
CA GLY A 59 5.26 -0.48 1.37
C GLY A 59 6.76 -0.18 1.52
N LYS A 60 7.14 0.99 2.03
CA LYS A 60 8.56 1.27 2.29
C LYS A 60 9.14 0.33 3.36
N LEU A 61 8.38 0.04 4.42
CA LEU A 61 8.80 -0.94 5.42
C LEU A 61 8.96 -2.34 4.82
N GLU A 62 8.00 -2.79 3.98
CA GLU A 62 8.09 -4.07 3.28
C GLU A 62 9.40 -4.18 2.48
N LEU A 63 9.72 -3.16 1.68
CA LEU A 63 10.93 -3.14 0.86
C LEU A 63 12.21 -2.99 1.68
N GLU A 64 12.20 -2.22 2.76
CA GLU A 64 13.40 -2.02 3.58
C GLU A 64 13.79 -3.32 4.30
N PHE A 65 12.81 -3.98 4.91
CA PHE A 65 13.07 -5.17 5.73
C PHE A 65 12.98 -6.49 4.94
N ALA A 66 12.58 -6.43 3.67
CA ALA A 66 12.27 -7.58 2.83
C ALA A 66 11.24 -8.51 3.48
N ILE A 67 10.10 -7.92 3.87
CA ILE A 67 8.98 -8.61 4.51
C ILE A 67 7.68 -8.34 3.75
N CYS A 68 6.67 -9.18 3.96
CA CYS A 68 5.35 -8.98 3.37
C CYS A 68 4.29 -8.95 4.49
N PHE A 69 3.55 -7.84 4.61
CA PHE A 69 2.45 -7.76 5.57
C PHE A 69 1.23 -8.54 5.07
N THR A 70 0.47 -9.18 5.93
CA THR A 70 -0.84 -9.74 5.50
C THR A 70 -1.87 -8.61 5.35
N PRO A 71 -2.99 -8.84 4.63
CA PRO A 71 -4.12 -7.91 4.65
C PRO A 71 -4.55 -7.54 6.08
N TYR A 72 -4.63 -8.54 6.96
CA TYR A 72 -4.93 -8.34 8.38
C TYR A 72 -3.90 -7.47 9.13
N ASP A 73 -2.61 -7.57 8.80
CA ASP A 73 -1.60 -6.67 9.37
C ASP A 73 -1.83 -5.24 8.86
N LEU A 74 -2.17 -5.08 7.58
CA LEU A 74 -2.44 -3.78 6.99
C LEU A 74 -3.71 -3.11 7.51
N ASP A 75 -4.65 -3.87 8.10
CA ASP A 75 -5.87 -3.32 8.71
C ASP A 75 -5.64 -2.81 10.14
N LYS A 76 -4.57 -3.23 10.80
CA LYS A 76 -4.25 -2.81 12.17
C LYS A 76 -3.67 -1.39 12.25
N TYR A 77 -3.75 -0.85 13.47
CA TYR A 77 -2.98 0.30 13.91
C TYR A 77 -1.83 -0.17 14.81
N TYR A 78 -0.73 0.56 14.76
CA TYR A 78 0.51 0.19 15.43
C TYR A 78 1.07 1.36 16.21
N SER A 79 1.57 1.06 17.40
CA SER A 79 2.58 1.87 18.05
C SER A 79 3.96 1.55 17.45
N VAL A 80 4.96 2.38 17.71
CA VAL A 80 6.33 2.13 17.26
C VAL A 80 6.81 0.75 17.75
N ASN A 81 6.53 0.42 19.01
CA ASN A 81 6.94 -0.85 19.61
C ASN A 81 6.20 -2.05 19.00
N SER A 82 4.88 -1.95 18.76
CA SER A 82 4.13 -3.07 18.16
C SER A 82 4.49 -3.26 16.69
N MET A 83 4.80 -2.18 15.96
CA MET A 83 5.33 -2.25 14.60
C MET A 83 6.68 -2.97 14.56
N THR A 84 7.60 -2.58 15.46
CA THR A 84 8.95 -3.16 15.53
C THR A 84 8.89 -4.66 15.78
N LYS A 85 8.10 -5.09 16.78
CA LYS A 85 7.87 -6.53 17.05
C LYS A 85 7.26 -7.25 15.85
N LYS A 86 6.32 -6.63 15.15
CA LYS A 86 5.68 -7.24 13.99
C LYS A 86 6.64 -7.40 12.82
N ILE A 87 7.49 -6.42 12.58
CA ILE A 87 8.55 -6.49 11.57
C ILE A 87 9.52 -7.61 11.92
N GLN A 88 9.96 -7.71 13.18
CA GLN A 88 10.83 -8.79 13.63
C GLN A 88 10.21 -10.17 13.38
N GLU A 89 8.94 -10.37 13.77
CA GLU A 89 8.19 -11.61 13.52
C GLU A 89 8.19 -11.98 12.02
N ARG A 90 7.98 -10.98 11.14
CA ARG A 90 7.95 -11.20 9.69
C ARG A 90 9.33 -11.44 9.09
N ILE A 91 10.39 -10.84 9.65
CA ILE A 91 11.78 -11.11 9.22
C ILE A 91 12.12 -12.58 9.44
N GLU A 92 11.65 -13.18 10.53
CA GLU A 92 11.89 -14.59 10.86
C GLU A 92 11.07 -15.54 9.96
N LYS A 93 9.85 -15.15 9.58
CA LYS A 93 8.91 -15.99 8.81
C LYS A 93 9.03 -15.82 7.29
N LYS A 94 10.17 -16.21 6.72
CA LYS A 94 10.45 -16.06 5.29
C LYS A 94 9.44 -16.75 4.36
N LEU A 95 9.17 -18.05 4.58
CA LEU A 95 8.20 -18.80 3.78
C LEU A 95 6.81 -18.17 3.84
N GLY A 96 6.43 -17.66 5.02
CA GLY A 96 5.19 -16.90 5.20
C GLY A 96 5.14 -15.66 4.31
N ASN A 97 6.24 -14.90 4.18
CA ASN A 97 6.28 -13.73 3.30
C ASN A 97 6.09 -14.10 1.83
N LEU A 98 6.70 -15.19 1.37
CA LEU A 98 6.54 -15.68 -0.01
C LEU A 98 5.11 -16.18 -0.29
N LEU A 99 4.49 -16.87 0.66
CA LEU A 99 3.10 -17.31 0.54
C LEU A 99 2.14 -16.12 0.43
N VAL A 100 2.29 -15.12 1.30
CA VAL A 100 1.46 -13.89 1.24
C VAL A 100 1.69 -13.15 -0.08
N LEU A 101 2.93 -13.12 -0.58
CA LEU A 101 3.23 -12.49 -1.87
C LEU A 101 2.60 -13.24 -3.05
N LYS A 102 2.57 -14.58 -3.00
CA LYS A 102 1.90 -15.43 -3.99
C LYS A 102 0.41 -15.15 -4.01
N GLU A 103 -0.23 -15.18 -2.85
CA GLU A 103 -1.67 -14.89 -2.67
C GLU A 103 -2.04 -13.49 -3.21
N ARG A 104 -1.25 -12.45 -2.87
CA ARG A 104 -1.43 -11.08 -3.38
C ARG A 104 -1.37 -10.99 -4.92
N ASN A 105 -0.57 -11.82 -5.57
CA ASN A 105 -0.46 -11.83 -7.03
C ASN A 105 -1.67 -12.55 -7.65
N GLU A 106 -2.09 -13.67 -7.08
CA GLU A 106 -3.25 -14.45 -7.53
C GLU A 106 -4.57 -13.65 -7.43
N GLU A 107 -4.74 -12.85 -6.38
CA GLU A 107 -5.94 -12.01 -6.23
C GLU A 107 -6.03 -10.88 -7.28
N LYS A 108 -4.89 -10.27 -7.64
CA LYS A 108 -4.85 -9.04 -8.46
C LYS A 108 -4.77 -9.26 -9.97
N ASP A 109 -4.47 -10.48 -10.41
CA ASP A 109 -4.50 -10.84 -11.84
C ASP A 109 -5.92 -11.05 -12.39
N LYS A 110 -6.96 -10.79 -11.60
CA LYS A 110 -8.36 -10.73 -12.07
C LYS A 110 -8.64 -9.37 -12.71
N TYR A 111 -8.92 -9.36 -14.01
CA TYR A 111 -9.32 -8.17 -14.80
C TYR A 111 -10.85 -8.02 -14.93
N PHE A 112 -11.61 -8.73 -14.10
CA PHE A 112 -13.06 -8.81 -14.22
C PHE A 112 -13.74 -7.43 -14.09
N ILE A 113 -13.25 -6.60 -13.16
CA ILE A 113 -13.80 -5.26 -12.93
C ILE A 113 -13.54 -4.36 -14.14
N GLU A 114 -12.35 -4.42 -14.73
CA GLU A 114 -12.02 -3.64 -15.92
C GLU A 114 -12.87 -4.05 -17.13
N ILE A 115 -13.05 -5.36 -17.34
CA ILE A 115 -13.91 -5.89 -18.40
C ILE A 115 -15.35 -5.41 -18.19
N LEU A 116 -15.87 -5.49 -16.95
CA LEU A 116 -17.20 -5.03 -16.61
C LEU A 116 -17.38 -3.53 -16.87
N LEU A 117 -16.40 -2.70 -16.49
CA LEU A 117 -16.43 -1.25 -16.73
C LEU A 117 -16.44 -0.92 -18.22
N ILE A 118 -15.67 -1.65 -19.04
CA ILE A 118 -15.67 -1.48 -20.50
C ILE A 118 -17.04 -1.86 -21.09
N ILE A 119 -17.64 -2.97 -20.65
CA ILE A 119 -18.98 -3.39 -21.10
C ILE A 119 -20.03 -2.33 -20.76
N ILE A 120 -20.02 -1.81 -19.53
CA ILE A 120 -20.93 -0.73 -19.10
C ILE A 120 -20.78 0.49 -20.01
N LEU A 121 -19.54 0.89 -20.32
CA LEU A 121 -19.28 2.03 -21.19
C LEU A 121 -19.83 1.80 -22.61
N ILE A 122 -19.67 0.59 -23.17
CA ILE A 122 -20.22 0.22 -24.48
C ILE A 122 -21.75 0.32 -24.48
N VAL A 123 -22.40 -0.23 -23.46
CA VAL A 123 -23.88 -0.21 -23.34
C VAL A 123 -24.39 1.24 -23.27
N ILE A 124 -23.75 2.09 -22.47
CA ILE A 124 -24.11 3.51 -22.38
C ILE A 124 -23.99 4.17 -23.76
N TYR A 125 -22.91 3.90 -24.50
CA TYR A 125 -22.70 4.50 -25.82
C TYR A 125 -23.77 4.07 -26.84
N ILE A 126 -24.27 2.84 -26.74
CA ILE A 126 -25.35 2.30 -27.58
C ILE A 126 -26.69 2.96 -27.23
N VAL A 127 -26.96 3.20 -25.94
CA VAL A 127 -28.27 3.70 -25.45
C VAL A 127 -28.40 5.22 -25.55
N LEU A 128 -27.33 5.97 -25.26
CA LEU A 128 -27.36 7.43 -25.17
C LEU A 128 -26.99 8.14 -26.47
N GLU A 129 -26.61 7.41 -27.52
CA GLU A 129 -26.04 7.96 -28.76
C GLU A 129 -24.86 8.93 -28.52
N ILE A 130 -24.34 9.57 -29.57
CA ILE A 130 -23.21 10.51 -29.45
C ILE A 130 -23.74 11.89 -29.10
N HIS A 131 -23.81 12.16 -27.81
CA HIS A 131 -24.16 13.46 -27.24
C HIS A 131 -23.03 13.95 -26.33
N LEU A 132 -23.07 15.23 -25.96
CA LEU A 132 -22.08 15.81 -25.04
C LEU A 132 -21.96 15.00 -23.74
N VAL A 133 -23.08 14.42 -23.27
CA VAL A 133 -23.13 13.55 -22.09
C VAL A 133 -22.28 12.30 -22.26
N SER A 134 -22.33 11.61 -23.41
CA SER A 134 -21.53 10.41 -23.65
C SER A 134 -20.04 10.73 -23.77
N ILE A 135 -19.68 11.89 -24.35
CA ILE A 135 -18.29 12.37 -24.39
C ILE A 135 -17.74 12.61 -22.98
N VAL A 136 -18.47 13.33 -22.12
CA VAL A 136 -18.07 13.59 -20.73
C VAL A 136 -17.95 12.28 -19.95
N LEU A 137 -18.89 11.35 -20.15
CA LEU A 137 -18.87 10.06 -19.46
C LEU A 137 -17.67 9.21 -19.89
N SER A 138 -17.34 9.18 -21.19
CA SER A 138 -16.15 8.49 -21.70
C SER A 138 -14.86 9.03 -21.10
N LEU A 139 -14.74 10.35 -20.91
CA LEU A 139 -13.58 10.95 -20.25
C LEU A 139 -13.47 10.52 -18.79
N LEU A 140 -14.58 10.53 -18.04
CA LEU A 140 -14.60 10.07 -16.64
C LEU A 140 -14.23 8.59 -16.51
N PHE A 141 -14.77 7.73 -17.38
CA PHE A 141 -14.40 6.32 -17.43
C PHE A 141 -12.93 6.12 -17.79
N GLY A 142 -12.43 6.85 -18.80
CA GLY A 142 -11.03 6.82 -19.20
C GLY A 142 -10.09 7.16 -18.03
N ILE A 143 -10.36 8.26 -17.32
CA ILE A 143 -9.61 8.67 -16.12
C ILE A 143 -9.64 7.56 -15.06
N THR A 144 -10.82 6.97 -14.82
CA THR A 144 -11.00 5.92 -13.82
C THR A 144 -10.21 4.65 -14.18
N ILE A 145 -10.28 4.20 -15.44
CA ILE A 145 -9.52 3.05 -15.94
C ILE A 145 -8.01 3.32 -15.87
N CYS A 146 -7.56 4.49 -16.32
CA CYS A 146 -6.15 4.89 -16.22
C CYS A 146 -5.65 4.87 -14.78
N TRP A 147 -6.45 5.37 -13.83
CA TRP A 147 -6.10 5.35 -12.41
C TRP A 147 -6.02 3.92 -11.84
N ILE A 148 -6.97 3.05 -12.19
CA ILE A 148 -6.96 1.62 -11.79
C ILE A 148 -5.70 0.91 -12.32
N LEU A 149 -5.43 1.05 -13.63
CA LEU A 149 -4.27 0.44 -14.28
C LEU A 149 -2.96 0.95 -13.68
N HIS A 150 -2.84 2.27 -13.46
CA HIS A 150 -1.66 2.86 -12.83
C HIS A 150 -1.41 2.29 -11.44
N ASN A 151 -2.45 2.16 -10.61
CA ASN A 151 -2.33 1.55 -9.28
C ASN A 151 -1.94 0.07 -9.36
N LYS A 152 -2.48 -0.70 -10.31
CA LYS A 152 -2.09 -2.11 -10.53
C LYS A 152 -0.61 -2.23 -10.94
N ILE A 153 -0.15 -1.38 -11.86
CA ILE A 153 1.26 -1.35 -12.28
C ILE A 153 2.18 -1.04 -11.09
N HIS A 154 1.87 -0.01 -10.31
CA HIS A 154 2.66 0.35 -9.14
C HIS A 154 2.75 -0.83 -8.15
N HIS A 155 1.64 -1.52 -7.90
CA HIS A 155 1.60 -2.68 -7.03
C HIS A 155 2.43 -3.86 -7.57
N ARG A 156 2.35 -4.14 -8.88
CA ARG A 156 3.13 -5.20 -9.52
C ARG A 156 4.62 -4.92 -9.43
N VAL A 157 5.04 -3.68 -9.70
CA VAL A 157 6.44 -3.26 -9.57
C VAL A 157 6.92 -3.40 -8.13
N HIS A 158 6.11 -2.98 -7.16
CA HIS A 158 6.42 -3.14 -5.74
C HIS A 158 6.60 -4.61 -5.35
N ASN A 159 5.63 -5.47 -5.69
CA ASN A 159 5.67 -6.90 -5.39
C ASN A 159 6.86 -7.59 -6.08
N TYR A 160 7.19 -7.19 -7.30
CA TYR A 160 8.35 -7.69 -8.02
C TYR A 160 9.66 -7.34 -7.30
N ARG A 161 9.84 -6.06 -6.93
CA ARG A 161 11.02 -5.62 -6.15
C ARG A 161 11.11 -6.32 -4.81
N LEU A 162 9.99 -6.50 -4.13
CA LEU A 162 9.93 -7.19 -2.86
C LEU A 162 10.33 -8.67 -3.00
N ARG A 163 9.82 -9.35 -4.04
CA ARG A 163 10.21 -10.73 -4.36
C ARG A 163 11.72 -10.85 -4.55
N MET A 164 12.29 -9.97 -5.36
CA MET A 164 13.73 -9.98 -5.63
C MET A 164 14.54 -9.79 -4.34
N LYS A 165 14.19 -8.83 -3.49
CA LYS A 165 14.86 -8.62 -2.21
C LYS A 165 14.75 -9.82 -1.25
N ILE A 166 13.60 -10.50 -1.21
CA ILE A 166 13.41 -11.69 -0.36
C ILE A 166 14.29 -12.86 -0.86
N LEU A 167 14.43 -13.01 -2.18
CA LEU A 167 15.22 -14.05 -2.82
C LEU A 167 16.73 -13.75 -2.80
N GLU A 168 17.18 -12.51 -2.99
CA GLU A 168 18.60 -12.13 -2.89
C GLU A 168 19.15 -12.41 -1.49
N LYS A 169 18.35 -12.16 -0.45
CA LYS A 169 18.67 -12.52 0.95
C LYS A 169 18.83 -14.04 1.18
N GLU A 170 18.44 -14.87 0.21
CA GLU A 170 18.62 -16.33 0.18
C GLU A 170 20.00 -16.75 -0.32
N GLN A 171 20.64 -15.95 -1.18
CA GLN A 171 21.93 -16.29 -1.80
C GLN A 171 23.15 -15.99 -0.90
N TYR A 172 22.96 -15.23 0.16
CA TYR A 172 24.03 -14.80 1.09
C TYR A 172 23.88 -15.40 2.51
N LYS A 173 23.16 -16.51 2.64
CA LYS A 173 23.02 -17.29 3.88
C LYS A 173 23.57 -18.69 3.66
#